data_AF-A0A0G8ES66-F1
#
_entry.id   AF-A0A0G8ES66-F1
#
_cell.length_a   1.000
_cell.length_b   1.000
_cell.length_c   1.000
_cell.angle_alpha   90.00
_cell.angle_beta   90.00
_cell.angle_gamma   90.00
#
_symmetry.space_group_name_H-M   'P 1'
#
loop_
_entity.id
_entity.type
_entity.pdbx_description
1 polymer ?
#
loop_
_entity_poly.entity_id
_entity_poly.type
_entity_poly.pdbx_seq_one_letter_code
_entity_poly.pdbx_strand_id
1 'polypeptide(L)'
;MKNETLHKQEDIIKMLDSLLRPAEPFWNEFYANREKDVPFFANVPDENLVSYIETGWVSKGKVLELGCGPGRNAIYLAIEGFDVTAVDLSIEGINWAKDRANEKGIGIQFICDSIFNLEAQKEFDFVYDSGCLHHIPPHRRIHYVNLIKNSLKSGGYFGLTCFTAGDLDERNGSEISDWDVYRG
;
A
#
# COMPACT_ATOMS: atom_id res chain seq x y z
N MET A 1 7.27 -15.61 -32.91
CA MET A 1 8.01 -14.70 -32.01
C MET A 1 7.02 -13.68 -31.50
N LYS A 2 6.83 -13.55 -30.18
CA LYS A 2 6.12 -12.39 -29.65
C LYS A 2 6.96 -11.16 -30.01
N ASN A 3 6.32 -10.12 -30.53
CA ASN A 3 7.03 -8.91 -30.90
C ASN A 3 7.49 -8.21 -29.62
N GLU A 4 8.76 -8.35 -29.27
CA GLU A 4 9.41 -7.75 -28.08
C GLU A 4 9.95 -6.34 -28.36
N THR A 5 9.41 -5.67 -29.38
CA THR A 5 9.79 -4.30 -29.72
C THR A 5 9.11 -3.30 -28.77
N LEU A 6 9.92 -2.43 -28.17
CA LEU A 6 9.45 -1.37 -27.27
C LEU A 6 9.12 -0.12 -28.10
N HIS A 7 7.88 0.35 -28.05
CA HIS A 7 7.41 1.51 -28.83
C HIS A 7 7.14 2.74 -27.95
N LYS A 8 6.80 2.53 -26.68
CA LYS A 8 6.49 3.58 -25.70
C LYS A 8 7.05 3.22 -24.32
N GLN A 9 7.12 4.22 -23.44
CA GLN A 9 7.60 4.04 -22.06
C GLN A 9 6.84 2.95 -21.30
N GLU A 10 5.52 2.85 -21.52
CA GLU A 10 4.67 1.78 -20.96
C GLU A 10 5.17 0.37 -21.30
N ASP A 11 5.76 0.18 -22.48
CA ASP A 11 6.28 -1.14 -22.88
C ASP A 11 7.54 -1.49 -22.08
N ILE A 12 8.37 -0.48 -21.73
CA ILE A 12 9.53 -0.66 -20.85
C ILE A 12 9.07 -1.07 -19.45
N ILE A 13 8.03 -0.43 -18.91
CA ILE A 13 7.49 -0.77 -17.59
C ILE A 13 6.98 -2.21 -17.58
N LYS A 14 6.19 -2.61 -18.59
CA LYS A 14 5.70 -4.00 -18.71
C LYS A 14 6.81 -5.02 -18.88
N MET A 15 7.85 -4.69 -19.65
CA MET A 15 9.04 -5.53 -19.76
C MET A 15 9.70 -5.71 -18.39
N LEU A 16 9.92 -4.63 -17.64
CA LEU A 16 10.54 -4.67 -16.31
C LEU A 16 9.68 -5.39 -15.26
N ASP A 17 8.35 -5.28 -15.33
CA ASP A 17 7.44 -6.10 -14.50
C ASP A 17 7.63 -7.59 -14.79
N SER A 18 7.79 -7.97 -16.05
CA SER A 18 7.89 -9.38 -16.45
C SER A 18 9.20 -10.06 -16.00
N LEU A 19 10.21 -9.27 -15.60
CA LEU A 19 11.45 -9.77 -15.02
C LEU A 19 11.31 -10.12 -13.53
N LEU A 20 10.22 -9.71 -12.88
CA LEU A 20 10.01 -9.89 -11.45
C LEU A 20 8.82 -10.82 -11.18
N ARG A 21 8.77 -11.40 -9.98
CA ARG A 21 7.62 -12.19 -9.54
C ARG A 21 6.34 -11.33 -9.56
N PRO A 22 5.22 -11.81 -10.14
CA PRO A 22 3.94 -11.13 -10.05
C PRO A 22 3.51 -10.89 -8.60
N ALA A 23 3.10 -9.65 -8.28
CA ALA A 23 2.74 -9.27 -6.91
C ALA A 23 1.38 -9.86 -6.48
N GLU A 24 0.36 -9.84 -7.35
CA GLU A 24 -1.01 -10.24 -6.98
C GLU A 24 -1.12 -11.70 -6.52
N PRO A 25 -0.61 -12.71 -7.25
CA PRO A 25 -0.71 -14.10 -6.81
C PRO A 25 0.03 -14.33 -5.48
N PHE A 26 1.18 -13.69 -5.29
CA PHE A 26 1.95 -13.79 -4.06
C PHE A 26 1.17 -13.25 -2.85
N TRP A 27 0.56 -12.06 -2.97
CA TRP A 27 -0.19 -11.47 -1.86
C TRP A 27 -1.50 -12.20 -1.58
N ASN A 28 -2.17 -12.72 -2.61
CA ASN A 28 -3.34 -13.59 -2.43
C ASN A 28 -2.97 -14.85 -1.64
N GLU A 29 -1.90 -15.54 -2.01
CA GLU A 29 -1.40 -16.69 -1.24
C GLU A 29 -0.94 -16.28 0.17
N PHE A 30 -0.33 -15.09 0.29
CA PHE A 30 0.13 -14.58 1.57
C PHE A 30 -1.02 -14.41 2.56
N TYR A 31 -2.11 -13.74 2.15
CA TYR A 31 -3.27 -13.45 2.99
C TYR A 31 -4.30 -14.58 3.10
N ALA A 32 -4.25 -15.61 2.24
CA ALA A 32 -5.15 -16.77 2.31
C ALA A 32 -5.06 -17.53 3.64
N ASN A 33 -3.90 -17.51 4.31
CA ASN A 33 -3.73 -18.10 5.63
C ASN A 33 -3.72 -17.01 6.72
N ARG A 34 -4.88 -16.79 7.35
CA ARG A 34 -5.09 -15.80 8.41
C ARG A 34 -4.42 -16.16 9.75
N GLU A 35 -3.94 -17.40 9.90
CA GLU A 35 -3.32 -17.92 11.14
C GLU A 35 -1.79 -17.73 11.18
N LYS A 36 -1.18 -17.20 10.11
CA LYS A 36 0.26 -16.92 10.10
C LYS A 36 0.62 -15.96 11.23
N ASP A 37 1.73 -16.25 11.91
CA ASP A 37 2.30 -15.37 12.94
C ASP A 37 3.03 -14.19 12.28
N VAL A 38 2.24 -13.22 11.83
CA VAL A 38 2.70 -12.00 11.17
C VAL A 38 2.29 -10.82 12.03
N PRO A 39 3.22 -9.99 12.53
CA PRO A 39 2.90 -8.93 13.49
C PRO A 39 1.79 -7.98 13.02
N PHE A 40 1.76 -7.66 11.72
CA PHE A 40 0.76 -6.77 11.14
C PHE A 40 -0.59 -7.44 10.84
N PHE A 41 -0.78 -8.71 11.17
CA PHE A 41 -2.10 -9.35 11.14
C PHE A 41 -2.94 -8.98 12.35
N ALA A 42 -2.35 -8.54 13.46
CA ALA A 42 -3.12 -8.00 14.58
C ALA A 42 -3.99 -6.81 14.11
N ASN A 43 -5.25 -6.77 14.54
CA ASN A 43 -6.16 -5.68 14.20
C ASN A 43 -5.94 -4.47 15.13
N VAL A 44 -4.70 -3.97 15.11
CA VAL A 44 -4.21 -2.83 15.91
C VAL A 44 -3.51 -1.89 14.93
N PRO A 45 -3.79 -0.57 14.97
CA PRO A 45 -3.14 0.39 14.07
C PRO A 45 -1.66 0.56 14.38
N ASP A 46 -0.93 1.16 13.45
CA ASP A 46 0.45 1.58 13.70
C ASP A 46 0.50 2.66 14.79
N GLU A 47 1.47 2.56 15.69
CA GLU A 47 1.67 3.54 16.77
C GLU A 47 1.89 4.97 16.25
N ASN A 48 2.61 5.11 15.13
CA ASN A 48 2.85 6.39 14.48
C ASN A 48 1.55 7.00 13.95
N LEU A 49 0.68 6.18 13.37
CA LEU A 49 -0.62 6.63 12.88
C LEU A 49 -1.48 7.15 14.03
N VAL A 50 -1.57 6.40 15.13
CA VAL A 50 -2.28 6.84 16.34
C VAL A 50 -1.73 8.17 16.83
N SER A 51 -0.41 8.31 16.90
CA SER A 51 0.24 9.56 17.32
C SER A 51 -0.15 10.74 16.41
N TYR A 52 -0.14 10.58 15.09
CA TYR A 52 -0.51 11.64 14.14
C TYR A 52 -1.95 12.13 14.35
N ILE A 53 -2.88 11.23 14.68
CA ILE A 53 -4.29 11.57 14.91
C ILE A 53 -4.48 12.24 16.28
N GLU A 54 -3.95 11.64 17.36
CA GLU A 54 -4.13 12.14 18.72
C GLU A 54 -3.47 13.51 18.95
N THR A 55 -2.34 13.76 18.31
CA THR A 55 -1.64 15.05 18.39
C THR A 55 -2.22 16.12 17.45
N GLY A 56 -3.20 15.76 16.61
CA GLY A 56 -3.85 16.68 15.69
C GLY A 56 -2.99 17.13 14.51
N TRP A 57 -1.93 16.39 14.17
CA TRP A 57 -1.10 16.67 12.98
C TRP A 57 -1.91 16.53 11.70
N VAL A 58 -2.81 15.55 11.65
CA VAL A 58 -3.72 15.31 10.52
C VAL A 58 -5.14 15.60 10.96
N SER A 59 -5.77 16.59 10.34
CA SER A 59 -7.19 16.89 10.55
C SER A 59 -8.07 15.85 9.87
N LYS A 60 -9.25 15.59 10.44
CA LYS A 60 -10.27 14.72 9.84
C LYS A 60 -10.60 15.17 8.42
N GLY A 61 -10.79 14.20 7.52
CA GLY A 61 -11.03 14.45 6.11
C GLY A 61 -11.04 13.14 5.32
N LYS A 62 -10.80 13.24 4.01
CA LYS A 62 -10.67 12.08 3.11
C LYS A 62 -9.28 11.47 3.21
N VAL A 63 -9.23 10.14 3.36
CA VAL A 63 -7.97 9.38 3.43
C VAL A 63 -7.90 8.34 2.32
N LEU A 64 -6.72 8.23 1.71
CA LEU A 64 -6.36 7.11 0.84
C LEU A 64 -5.30 6.25 1.55
N GLU A 65 -5.64 5.01 1.88
CA GLU A 65 -4.65 4.02 2.34
C GLU A 65 -4.16 3.16 1.17
N LEU A 66 -2.84 3.10 0.99
CA LEU A 66 -2.17 2.31 -0.05
C LEU A 66 -1.65 0.99 0.53
N GLY A 67 -2.08 -0.15 -0.05
CA GLY A 67 -1.69 -1.48 0.42
C GLY A 67 -2.27 -1.80 1.80
N CYS A 68 -3.60 -1.65 1.96
CA CYS A 68 -4.24 -1.72 3.28
C CYS A 68 -4.25 -3.14 3.88
N GLY A 69 -3.98 -4.18 3.09
CA GLY A 69 -4.07 -5.57 3.52
C GLY A 69 -5.39 -5.86 4.25
N PRO A 70 -5.36 -6.46 5.46
CA PRO A 70 -6.55 -6.70 6.29
C PRO A 70 -7.17 -5.44 6.93
N GLY A 71 -6.74 -4.23 6.58
CA GLY A 71 -7.42 -2.97 6.90
C GLY A 71 -7.26 -2.47 8.34
N ARG A 72 -6.24 -2.90 9.09
CA ARG A 72 -6.06 -2.48 10.51
C ARG A 72 -6.02 -0.96 10.70
N ASN A 73 -5.37 -0.24 9.78
CA ASN A 73 -5.24 1.20 9.82
C ASN A 73 -6.47 1.90 9.23
N ALA A 74 -7.00 1.43 8.09
CA ALA A 74 -8.27 1.89 7.53
C ALA A 74 -9.40 1.86 8.56
N ILE A 75 -9.52 0.76 9.31
CA ILE A 75 -10.53 0.58 10.34
C ILE A 75 -10.33 1.58 11.47
N TYR A 76 -9.10 1.75 11.96
CA TYR A 76 -8.80 2.75 12.98
C TYR A 76 -9.17 4.17 12.52
N LEU A 77 -8.73 4.57 11.33
CA LEU A 77 -9.04 5.88 10.75
C LEU A 77 -10.55 6.10 10.62
N ALA A 78 -11.30 5.08 10.18
CA ALA A 78 -12.75 5.18 10.08
C ALA A 78 -13.44 5.30 11.46
N ILE A 79 -12.94 4.62 12.50
CA ILE A 79 -13.39 4.81 13.89
C ILE A 79 -13.15 6.25 14.37
N GLU A 80 -12.00 6.81 14.01
CA GLU A 80 -11.65 8.20 14.33
C GLU A 80 -12.45 9.23 13.49
N GLY A 81 -13.32 8.77 12.58
CA GLY A 81 -14.25 9.60 11.83
C GLY A 81 -13.67 10.18 10.54
N PHE A 82 -12.65 9.54 9.96
CA PHE A 82 -12.18 9.83 8.62
C PHE A 82 -13.05 9.16 7.55
N ASP A 83 -13.12 9.77 6.36
CA ASP A 83 -13.72 9.17 5.17
C ASP A 83 -12.64 8.38 4.42
N VAL A 84 -12.66 7.04 4.54
CA VAL A 84 -11.53 6.19 4.15
C VAL A 84 -11.83 5.44 2.85
N THR A 85 -10.94 5.66 1.87
CA THR A 85 -10.74 4.78 0.72
C THR A 85 -9.46 3.97 0.95
N ALA A 86 -9.56 2.64 0.90
CA ALA A 86 -8.45 1.73 1.18
C ALA A 86 -8.24 0.77 0.02
N VAL A 87 -7.01 0.67 -0.48
CA VAL A 87 -6.68 -0.06 -1.69
C VAL A 87 -5.69 -1.16 -1.37
N ASP A 88 -5.94 -2.37 -1.88
CA ASP A 88 -4.96 -3.44 -1.85
C ASP A 88 -5.07 -4.27 -3.13
N LEU A 89 -3.95 -4.84 -3.56
CA LEU A 89 -3.89 -5.70 -4.73
C LEU A 89 -4.52 -7.08 -4.45
N SER A 90 -4.53 -7.51 -3.19
CA SER A 90 -5.00 -8.84 -2.79
C SER A 90 -6.49 -8.88 -2.50
N ILE A 91 -7.21 -9.74 -3.22
CA ILE A 91 -8.63 -10.01 -2.93
C ILE A 91 -8.81 -10.68 -1.57
N GLU A 92 -7.89 -11.54 -1.15
CA GLU A 92 -7.93 -12.19 0.16
C GLU A 92 -7.72 -11.17 1.29
N GLY A 93 -6.77 -10.24 1.11
CA GLY A 93 -6.57 -9.12 2.02
C GLY A 93 -7.82 -8.23 2.14
N ILE A 94 -8.40 -7.83 1.01
CA ILE A 94 -9.63 -7.01 0.97
C ILE A 94 -10.82 -7.73 1.60
N ASN A 95 -11.02 -9.02 1.34
CA ASN A 95 -12.10 -9.78 1.95
C ASN A 95 -11.94 -9.82 3.48
N TRP A 96 -10.71 -10.01 3.96
CA TRP A 96 -10.43 -9.97 5.39
C TRP A 96 -10.68 -8.58 6.00
N ALA A 97 -10.29 -7.51 5.30
CA ALA A 97 -10.56 -6.14 5.73
C ALA A 97 -12.06 -5.85 5.83
N LYS A 98 -12.84 -6.31 4.84
CA LYS A 98 -14.31 -6.21 4.85
C LYS A 98 -14.93 -6.97 6.01
N ASP A 99 -14.48 -8.20 6.29
CA ASP A 99 -14.95 -8.99 7.44
C ASP A 99 -14.78 -8.20 8.75
N ARG A 100 -13.56 -7.67 8.99
CA ARG A 100 -13.25 -6.88 10.19
C ARG A 100 -14.04 -5.57 10.29
N ALA A 101 -14.26 -4.89 9.16
CA ALA A 101 -15.06 -3.67 9.12
C ALA A 101 -16.54 -3.96 9.43
N ASN A 102 -17.07 -5.05 8.88
CA ASN A 102 -18.45 -5.52 9.12
C ASN A 102 -18.66 -5.92 10.59
N GLU A 103 -17.72 -6.62 11.21
CA GLU A 103 -17.76 -6.98 12.64
C GLU A 103 -17.90 -5.76 13.56
N LYS A 104 -17.38 -4.60 13.12
CA LYS A 104 -17.44 -3.32 13.85
C LYS A 104 -18.58 -2.41 13.39
N GLY A 105 -19.31 -2.78 12.33
CA GLY A 105 -20.38 -1.97 11.74
C GLY A 105 -19.87 -0.67 11.08
N ILE A 106 -18.66 -0.68 10.52
CA ILE A 106 -18.01 0.51 9.94
C ILE A 106 -18.05 0.43 8.42
N GLY A 107 -18.41 1.54 7.76
CA GLY A 107 -18.32 1.68 6.31
C GLY A 107 -16.96 2.21 5.87
N ILE A 108 -16.27 1.48 4.98
CA ILE A 108 -15.00 1.87 4.35
C ILE A 108 -15.10 1.52 2.86
N GLN A 109 -14.59 2.39 2.00
CA GLN A 109 -14.50 2.10 0.57
C GLN A 109 -13.25 1.26 0.28
N PHE A 110 -13.41 -0.06 0.24
CA PHE A 110 -12.35 -0.98 -0.14
C PHE A 110 -12.29 -1.18 -1.67
N ILE A 111 -11.11 -1.01 -2.25
CA ILE A 111 -10.83 -1.22 -3.68
C ILE A 111 -9.80 -2.36 -3.81
N CYS A 112 -10.17 -3.41 -4.53
CA CYS A 112 -9.26 -4.51 -4.87
C CYS A 112 -8.65 -4.24 -6.25
N ASP A 113 -7.50 -3.57 -6.29
CA ASP A 113 -6.80 -3.26 -7.54
C ASP A 113 -5.33 -2.88 -7.24
N SER A 114 -4.50 -2.86 -8.28
CA SER A 114 -3.19 -2.22 -8.23
C SER A 114 -3.34 -0.73 -7.94
N ILE A 115 -2.55 -0.22 -7.00
CA ILE A 115 -2.48 1.22 -6.72
C ILE A 115 -2.11 2.05 -7.97
N PHE A 116 -1.44 1.44 -8.96
CA PHE A 116 -1.06 2.09 -10.21
C PHE A 116 -2.22 2.23 -11.21
N ASN A 117 -3.36 1.58 -10.95
CA ASN A 117 -4.57 1.71 -11.74
C ASN A 117 -5.54 2.77 -11.16
N LEU A 118 -5.22 3.33 -9.99
CA LEU A 118 -6.05 4.35 -9.37
C LEU A 118 -6.06 5.64 -10.21
N GLU A 119 -7.25 6.16 -10.46
CA GLU A 119 -7.41 7.51 -10.98
C GLU A 119 -7.14 8.51 -9.86
N ALA A 120 -5.89 8.99 -9.80
CA ALA A 120 -5.47 9.96 -8.79
C ALA A 120 -6.17 11.30 -9.01
N GLN A 121 -7.07 11.65 -8.11
CA GLN A 121 -7.74 12.94 -8.07
C GLN A 121 -7.30 13.69 -6.83
N LYS A 122 -7.08 15.00 -6.95
CA LYS A 122 -6.60 15.90 -5.88
C LYS A 122 -7.65 16.08 -4.76
N GLU A 123 -8.02 15.00 -4.09
CA GLU A 123 -9.19 14.94 -3.20
C GLU A 123 -8.88 14.46 -1.78
N PHE A 124 -7.72 13.86 -1.55
CA PHE A 124 -7.38 13.32 -0.23
C PHE A 124 -6.65 14.36 0.62
N ASP A 125 -7.06 14.46 1.88
CA ASP A 125 -6.42 15.29 2.91
C ASP A 125 -5.23 14.56 3.51
N PHE A 126 -5.25 13.22 3.48
CA PHE A 126 -4.18 12.36 3.94
C PHE A 126 -4.02 11.13 3.03
N VAL A 127 -2.78 10.81 2.68
CA VAL A 127 -2.43 9.52 2.06
C VAL A 127 -1.55 8.78 3.05
N TYR A 128 -1.87 7.53 3.34
CA TYR A 128 -1.12 6.70 4.28
C TYR A 128 -0.62 5.42 3.62
N ASP A 129 0.66 5.12 3.82
CA ASP A 129 1.31 3.89 3.39
C ASP A 129 2.00 3.24 4.60
N SER A 130 1.56 2.04 4.94
CA SER A 130 2.23 1.20 5.93
C SER A 130 2.67 -0.11 5.30
N GLY A 131 3.88 -0.06 4.74
CA GLY A 131 4.57 -1.21 4.19
C GLY A 131 4.28 -1.53 2.72
N CYS A 132 3.57 -0.67 1.99
CA CYS A 132 3.38 -0.87 0.55
C CYS A 132 4.65 -0.50 -0.25
N LEU A 133 5.26 0.66 0.03
CA LEU A 133 6.42 1.17 -0.72
C LEU A 133 7.56 0.16 -0.89
N HIS A 134 7.93 -0.59 0.16
CA HIS A 134 9.09 -1.48 0.10
C HIS A 134 8.83 -2.76 -0.72
N HIS A 135 7.57 -3.01 -1.11
CA HIS A 135 7.20 -4.06 -2.05
C HIS A 135 7.06 -3.54 -3.50
N ILE A 136 7.21 -2.24 -3.73
CA ILE A 136 7.15 -1.64 -5.06
C ILE A 136 8.50 -1.79 -5.77
N PRO A 137 8.52 -2.39 -6.98
CA PRO A 137 9.72 -2.51 -7.80
C PRO A 137 10.38 -1.15 -8.07
N PRO A 138 11.73 -1.09 -8.16
CA PRO A 138 12.44 0.18 -8.36
C PRO A 138 11.90 1.04 -9.51
N HIS A 139 11.57 0.42 -10.66
CA HIS A 139 11.08 1.11 -11.85
C HIS A 139 9.66 1.72 -11.69
N ARG A 140 8.91 1.33 -10.65
CA ARG A 140 7.57 1.86 -10.34
C ARG A 140 7.56 2.91 -9.23
N ARG A 141 8.66 3.11 -8.49
CA ARG A 141 8.71 4.07 -7.36
C ARG A 141 8.42 5.52 -7.77
N ILE A 142 8.82 5.94 -8.98
CA ILE A 142 8.45 7.27 -9.50
C ILE A 142 6.95 7.38 -9.79
N HIS A 143 6.33 6.33 -10.33
CA HIS A 143 4.88 6.28 -10.53
C HIS A 143 4.13 6.36 -9.19
N TYR A 144 4.65 5.69 -8.16
CA TYR A 144 4.12 5.76 -6.80
C TYR A 144 4.21 7.17 -6.20
N VAL A 145 5.35 7.85 -6.34
CA VAL A 145 5.49 9.25 -5.89
C VAL A 145 4.51 10.17 -6.63
N ASN A 146 4.33 9.96 -7.93
CA ASN A 146 3.37 10.73 -8.73
C ASN A 146 1.92 10.43 -8.33
N LEU A 147 1.58 9.18 -8.03
CA LEU A 147 0.28 8.78 -7.48
C LEU A 147 -0.01 9.57 -6.20
N ILE A 148 0.89 9.53 -5.20
CA ILE A 148 0.71 10.27 -3.94
C ILE A 148 0.52 11.76 -4.20
N LYS A 149 1.42 12.35 -5.01
CA LYS A 149 1.33 13.77 -5.36
C LYS A 149 0.00 14.09 -5.98
N ASN A 150 -0.52 13.27 -6.90
CA ASN A 150 -1.75 13.53 -7.63
C ASN A 150 -3.02 13.24 -6.82
N SER A 151 -2.93 12.38 -5.80
CA SER A 151 -4.03 12.09 -4.87
C SER A 151 -4.22 13.19 -3.82
N LEU A 152 -3.14 13.85 -3.39
CA LEU A 152 -3.20 14.84 -2.30
C LEU A 152 -3.72 16.20 -2.74
N LYS A 153 -4.70 16.72 -1.99
CA LYS A 153 -5.06 18.15 -1.99
C LYS A 153 -3.85 19.03 -1.65
N SER A 154 -3.94 20.31 -2.00
CA SER A 154 -2.97 21.30 -1.52
C SER A 154 -3.00 21.36 0.01
N GLY A 155 -1.85 21.18 0.65
CA GLY A 155 -1.73 21.13 2.12
C GLY A 155 -2.06 19.78 2.75
N GLY A 156 -2.37 18.75 1.95
CA GLY A 156 -2.56 17.39 2.45
C GLY A 156 -1.26 16.74 2.92
N TYR A 157 -1.38 15.74 3.79
CA TYR A 157 -0.25 15.05 4.39
C TYR A 157 0.00 13.68 3.76
N PHE A 158 1.26 13.27 3.72
CA PHE A 158 1.64 11.89 3.38
C PHE A 158 2.33 11.27 4.59
N GLY A 159 1.81 10.14 5.08
CA GLY A 159 2.44 9.34 6.12
C GLY A 159 2.99 8.04 5.56
N LEU A 160 4.23 7.71 5.92
CA LEU A 160 4.92 6.51 5.47
C LEU A 160 5.52 5.77 6.66
N THR A 161 5.18 4.48 6.77
CA THR A 161 5.86 3.52 7.65
C THR A 161 6.54 2.48 6.77
N CYS A 162 7.87 2.38 6.84
CA CYS A 162 8.65 1.42 6.07
C CYS A 162 9.82 0.87 6.89
N PHE A 163 10.32 -0.30 6.52
CA PHE A 163 11.52 -0.86 7.14
C PHE A 163 12.74 0.00 6.86
N THR A 164 13.63 0.10 7.84
CA THR A 164 14.99 0.60 7.61
C THR A 164 15.74 -0.39 6.73
N ALA A 165 16.65 0.11 5.90
CA ALA A 165 17.63 -0.75 5.23
C ALA A 165 18.65 -1.28 6.25
N GLY A 166 19.18 -2.47 5.99
CA GLY A 166 20.35 -3.03 6.68
C GLY A 166 20.09 -4.31 7.46
N ASP A 167 21.09 -5.20 7.52
CA ASP A 167 20.97 -6.55 8.08
C ASP A 167 21.05 -6.62 9.63
N LEU A 168 20.57 -5.59 10.34
CA LEU A 168 20.58 -5.62 11.82
C LEU A 168 19.72 -6.77 12.38
N ASP A 169 18.70 -7.22 11.64
CA ASP A 169 17.98 -8.48 11.84
C ASP A 169 17.34 -8.99 10.52
N GLU A 170 16.81 -10.22 10.52
CA GLU A 170 16.13 -10.85 9.36
C GLU A 170 14.82 -10.15 8.93
N ARG A 171 14.39 -9.11 9.64
CA ARG A 171 13.11 -8.40 9.42
C ARG A 171 13.28 -7.05 8.75
N ASN A 172 14.52 -6.60 8.54
CA ASN A 172 14.81 -5.33 7.92
C ASN A 172 14.69 -5.37 6.38
N GLY A 173 14.68 -4.17 5.80
CA GLY A 173 14.70 -3.98 4.35
C GLY A 173 16.04 -4.42 3.75
N SER A 174 15.97 -5.07 2.60
CA SER A 174 17.16 -5.53 1.87
C SER A 174 18.06 -4.38 1.43
N GLU A 175 19.38 -4.57 1.52
CA GLU A 175 20.39 -3.65 0.95
C GLU A 175 20.72 -3.93 -0.52
N ILE A 176 20.00 -4.84 -1.19
CA ILE A 176 20.22 -5.10 -2.62
C ILE A 176 20.08 -3.80 -3.41
N SER A 177 21.03 -3.56 -4.32
CA SER A 177 20.94 -2.40 -5.19
C SER A 177 19.78 -2.56 -6.17
N ASP A 178 19.20 -1.44 -6.61
CA ASP A 178 18.13 -1.46 -7.63
C ASP A 178 18.58 -2.17 -8.92
N TRP A 179 19.88 -2.21 -9.23
CA TRP A 179 20.40 -2.96 -10.37
C TRP A 179 20.36 -4.47 -10.13
N ASP A 180 20.72 -4.91 -8.94
CA ASP A 180 20.82 -6.33 -8.62
C ASP A 180 19.44 -7.00 -8.48
N VAL A 181 18.39 -6.21 -8.21
CA VAL A 181 16.99 -6.65 -8.33
C VAL A 181 16.68 -7.27 -9.70
N TYR A 182 17.32 -6.79 -10.78
CA TYR A 182 17.08 -7.28 -12.15
C TYR A 182 18.15 -8.24 -12.67
N ARG A 183 19.16 -8.58 -11.87
CA ARG A 183 20.28 -9.47 -12.28
C ARG A 183 20.19 -10.86 -11.66
N GLY A 184 19.16 -11.12 -10.85
CA GLY A 184 18.86 -12.42 -10.25
C GLY A 184 18.46 -13.47 -11.26
#